data_AF-A0AA95FV99-F1
#
_entry.id   AF-A0AA95FV99-F1
#
_cell.length_a   1.000
_cell.length_b   1.000
_cell.length_c   1.000
_cell.angle_alpha   90.00
_cell.angle_beta   90.00
_cell.angle_gamma   90.00
#
_symmetry.space_group_name_H-M   'P 1'
#
loop_
_entity.id
_entity.type
_entity.pdbx_description
1 polymer ?
#
loop_
_entity_poly.entity_id
_entity_poly.type
_entity_poly.pdbx_seq_one_letter_code
_entity_poly.pdbx_strand_id
1 'polypeptide(L)'
;MPSKRAALPTPTITQAEDGTWGLEVPGVASTAGHPAPEWALAKAVEAVRRAAADIVRSWIAGRPVTPAQQEVVLLVTRGDSQVYAWLEAGLVEDPKRR
;
A
#
# COMPACT_ATOMS: atom_id res chain seq x y z
N MET A 1 1.55 28.73 -6.53
CA MET A 1 2.52 27.67 -6.92
C MET A 1 1.79 26.33 -6.86
N PRO A 2 1.72 25.53 -7.92
CA PRO A 2 1.20 24.18 -7.79
C PRO A 2 2.16 23.41 -6.88
N SER A 3 1.71 23.07 -5.66
CA SER A 3 2.49 22.24 -4.76
C SER A 3 2.74 20.92 -5.48
N LYS A 4 4.01 20.60 -5.76
CA LYS A 4 4.40 19.35 -6.43
C LYS A 4 3.93 18.22 -5.51
N ARG A 5 2.77 17.62 -5.81
CA ARG A 5 2.23 16.48 -5.05
C ARG A 5 3.34 15.46 -4.89
N ALA A 6 3.48 14.92 -3.68
CA ALA A 6 4.39 13.82 -3.46
C ALA A 6 3.96 12.64 -4.34
N ALA A 7 4.94 11.84 -4.78
CA ALA A 7 4.60 10.61 -5.47
C ALA A 7 3.95 9.66 -4.47
N LEU A 8 2.90 8.95 -4.91
CA LEU A 8 2.36 7.81 -4.19
C LEU A 8 3.48 6.77 -4.06
N PRO A 9 3.71 6.17 -2.87
CA PRO A 9 4.75 5.15 -2.72
C PRO A 9 4.47 3.97 -3.65
N THR A 10 5.53 3.37 -4.19
CA THR A 10 5.40 2.16 -5.01
C THR A 10 5.22 0.96 -4.08
N PRO A 11 4.11 0.21 -4.19
CA PRO A 11 3.90 -1.00 -3.43
C PRO A 11 4.72 -2.13 -4.06
N THR A 12 5.25 -3.01 -3.25
CA THR A 12 5.98 -4.19 -3.70
C THR A 12 5.27 -5.43 -3.20
N ILE A 13 4.85 -6.31 -4.11
CA ILE A 13 4.26 -7.59 -3.78
C ILE A 13 5.23 -8.68 -4.23
N THR A 14 5.70 -9.50 -3.30
CA THR A 14 6.77 -10.49 -3.55
C THR A 14 6.38 -11.85 -3.05
N GLN A 15 6.86 -12.88 -3.74
CA GLN A 15 6.81 -14.26 -3.26
C GLN A 15 8.09 -14.60 -2.49
N ALA A 16 7.93 -15.13 -1.28
CA ALA A 16 9.00 -15.67 -0.45
C ALA A 16 9.42 -17.08 -0.91
N GLU A 17 10.56 -17.56 -0.39
CA GLU A 17 11.12 -18.88 -0.74
C GLU A 17 10.20 -20.05 -0.36
N ASP A 18 9.38 -19.87 0.68
CA ASP A 18 8.38 -20.86 1.14
C ASP A 18 7.10 -20.86 0.28
N GLY A 19 7.08 -20.08 -0.80
CA GLY A 19 5.95 -19.98 -1.72
C GLY A 19 4.86 -19.01 -1.26
N THR A 20 4.96 -18.43 -0.07
CA THR A 20 4.00 -17.44 0.44
C THR A 20 4.25 -16.05 -0.16
N TRP A 21 3.25 -15.19 -0.09
CA TRP A 21 3.25 -13.86 -0.66
C TRP A 21 3.22 -12.79 0.44
N GLY A 22 3.89 -11.67 0.20
CA GLY A 22 3.91 -10.50 1.07
C GLY A 22 3.72 -9.20 0.30
N LEU A 23 3.46 -8.14 1.07
CA LEU A 23 3.34 -6.75 0.60
C LEU A 23 4.28 -5.87 1.43
N GLU A 24 4.98 -4.95 0.77
CA GLU A 24 5.61 -3.79 1.40
C GLU A 24 5.10 -2.49 0.75
N VAL A 25 4.67 -1.54 1.57
CA VAL A 25 4.41 -0.15 1.18
C VAL A 25 5.28 0.74 2.06
N PRO A 26 6.37 1.32 1.54
CA PRO A 26 7.37 2.01 2.33
C PRO A 26 6.79 3.08 3.27
N GLY A 27 7.04 2.91 4.58
CA GLY A 27 6.60 3.86 5.62
C GLY A 27 5.10 3.86 5.91
N VAL A 28 4.36 2.85 5.41
CA VAL A 28 2.90 2.78 5.50
C VAL A 28 2.42 1.44 6.05
N ALA A 29 2.71 0.33 5.37
CA ALA A 29 2.16 -0.97 5.71
C ALA A 29 3.04 -2.11 5.19
N SER A 30 3.02 -3.24 5.90
CA SER A 30 3.67 -4.47 5.46
C SER A 30 2.82 -5.70 5.86
N THR A 31 2.83 -6.74 5.04
CA THR A 31 2.19 -8.04 5.32
C THR A 31 3.00 -9.19 4.74
N ALA A 32 2.88 -10.40 5.27
CA ALA A 32 3.57 -11.60 4.78
C ALA A 32 2.76 -12.87 5.09
N GLY A 33 3.12 -13.99 4.44
CA GLY A 33 2.57 -15.32 4.76
C GLY A 33 1.28 -15.69 4.03
N HIS A 34 0.98 -15.06 2.89
CA HIS A 34 -0.27 -15.33 2.15
C HIS A 34 -0.08 -16.46 1.13
N PRO A 35 -0.99 -17.45 1.04
CA PRO A 35 -0.80 -18.65 0.23
C PRO A 35 -0.95 -18.42 -1.29
N ALA A 36 -1.57 -17.33 -1.71
CA ALA A 36 -1.84 -17.02 -3.12
C ALA A 36 -1.76 -15.50 -3.37
N PRO A 37 -1.41 -15.05 -4.59
CA PRO A 37 -1.27 -13.63 -4.92
C PRO A 37 -2.58 -12.86 -4.82
N GLU A 38 -3.72 -13.45 -5.17
CA GLU A 38 -5.05 -12.82 -5.04
C GLU A 38 -5.42 -12.61 -3.56
N TRP A 39 -5.04 -13.56 -2.71
CA TRP A 39 -5.20 -13.45 -1.26
C TRP A 39 -4.27 -12.38 -0.68
N ALA A 40 -3.03 -12.32 -1.18
CA ALA A 40 -2.07 -11.28 -0.82
C ALA A 40 -2.58 -9.89 -1.20
N LEU A 41 -3.21 -9.73 -2.37
CA LEU A 41 -3.85 -8.48 -2.80
C LEU A 41 -5.00 -8.08 -1.87
N ALA A 42 -5.92 -9.00 -1.58
CA ALA A 42 -7.03 -8.71 -0.66
C ALA A 42 -6.52 -8.29 0.74
N LYS A 43 -5.52 -9.01 1.26
CA LYS A 43 -4.88 -8.68 2.54
C LYS A 43 -4.06 -7.41 2.50
N ALA A 44 -3.47 -7.08 1.36
CA ALA A 44 -2.80 -5.81 1.12
C ALA A 44 -3.78 -4.63 1.19
N VAL A 45 -4.96 -4.75 0.57
CA VAL A 45 -6.01 -3.72 0.65
C VAL A 45 -6.46 -3.52 2.10
N GLU A 46 -6.71 -4.61 2.84
CA GLU A 46 -7.05 -4.53 4.27
C GLU A 46 -5.98 -3.80 5.08
N ALA A 47 -4.70 -4.13 4.86
CA ALA A 47 -3.57 -3.53 5.55
C ALA A 47 -3.42 -2.03 5.24
N VAL A 48 -3.54 -1.64 3.98
CA VAL A 48 -3.46 -0.24 3.53
C VAL A 48 -4.61 0.58 4.13
N ARG A 49 -5.83 0.03 4.16
CA ARG A 49 -6.99 0.68 4.81
C ARG A 49 -6.78 0.89 6.30
N ARG A 50 -6.25 -0.13 6.99
CA ARG A 50 -5.92 -0.04 8.41
C ARG A 50 -4.86 1.02 8.67
N ALA A 51 -3.78 1.01 7.88
CA ALA A 51 -2.71 1.99 7.98
C ALA A 51 -3.22 3.42 7.74
N ALA A 52 -4.07 3.65 6.73
CA ALA A 52 -4.67 4.95 6.50
C ALA A 52 -5.52 5.42 7.70
N ALA A 53 -6.31 4.53 8.31
CA ALA A 53 -7.07 4.85 9.51
C ALA A 53 -6.17 5.16 10.72
N ASP A 54 -5.07 4.42 10.89
CA ASP A 54 -4.06 4.68 11.93
C ASP A 54 -3.34 6.02 11.73
N ILE A 55 -2.99 6.37 10.48
CA ILE A 55 -2.41 7.66 10.11
C ILE A 55 -3.36 8.80 10.49
N VAL A 56 -4.64 8.70 10.13
CA VAL A 56 -5.64 9.73 10.46
C VAL A 56 -5.84 9.85 11.98
N ARG A 57 -5.91 8.73 12.71
CA ARG A 57 -5.97 8.75 14.20
C ARG A 57 -4.75 9.44 14.81
N SER A 58 -3.57 9.10 14.32
CA SER A 58 -2.28 9.67 14.75
C SER A 58 -2.23 11.18 14.49
N TRP A 59 -2.74 11.62 13.34
CA TRP A 59 -2.84 13.03 12.97
C TRP A 59 -3.79 13.81 13.89
N ILE A 60 -4.97 13.27 14.18
CA ILE A 60 -5.92 13.86 15.14
C ILE A 60 -5.28 14.00 16.53
N ALA A 61 -4.40 13.06 16.91
CA ALA A 61 -3.62 13.12 18.15
C ALA A 61 -2.42 14.09 18.09
N GLY A 62 -2.29 14.91 17.04
CA GLY A 62 -1.27 15.94 16.90
C GLY A 62 0.06 15.47 16.32
N ARG A 63 0.17 14.23 15.84
CA ARG A 63 1.39 13.75 15.18
C ARG A 63 1.47 14.24 13.73
N PRO A 64 2.66 14.64 13.24
CA PRO A 64 2.82 15.04 11.84
C PRO A 64 2.60 13.85 10.90
N VAL A 65 2.03 14.13 9.73
CA VAL A 65 1.79 13.16 8.65
C VAL A 65 2.77 13.43 7.52
N THR A 66 3.52 12.41 7.10
CA THR A 66 4.47 12.56 6.00
C THR A 66 3.75 12.70 4.64
N PRO A 67 4.37 13.30 3.61
CA PRO A 67 3.75 13.42 2.30
C PRO A 67 3.32 12.08 1.69
N ALA A 68 4.08 11.00 1.89
CA ALA A 68 3.72 9.66 1.40
C ALA A 68 2.46 9.12 2.12
N GLN A 69 2.38 9.32 3.45
CA GLN A 69 1.21 8.96 4.23
C GLN A 69 -0.04 9.74 3.79
N GLN A 70 0.12 11.03 3.45
CA GLN A 70 -0.97 11.84 2.90
C GLN A 70 -1.50 11.26 1.58
N GLU A 71 -0.62 10.91 0.65
CA GLU A 71 -1.03 10.34 -0.63
C GLU A 71 -1.73 8.98 -0.47
N VAL A 72 -1.28 8.13 0.47
CA VAL A 72 -1.99 6.87 0.77
C VAL A 72 -3.37 7.12 1.37
N VAL A 73 -3.51 8.06 2.31
CA VAL A 73 -4.83 8.41 2.85
C VAL A 73 -5.74 8.92 1.73
N LEU A 74 -5.23 9.79 0.86
CA LEU A 74 -5.98 10.29 -0.31
C LEU A 74 -6.35 9.15 -1.26
N LEU A 75 -5.46 8.19 -1.52
CA LEU A 75 -5.77 7.02 -2.34
C LEU A 75 -6.95 6.23 -1.75
N VAL A 76 -6.90 5.91 -0.46
CA VAL A 76 -7.96 5.15 0.21
C VAL A 76 -9.30 5.90 0.16
N THR A 77 -9.31 7.23 0.29
CA THR A 77 -10.55 8.01 0.16
C THR A 77 -11.17 7.99 -1.24
N ARG A 78 -10.41 7.64 -2.29
CA ARG A 78 -10.95 7.48 -3.66
C ARG A 78 -11.64 6.13 -3.87
N GLY A 79 -11.52 5.20 -2.92
CA GLY A 79 -12.21 3.92 -2.90
C GLY A 79 -11.33 2.72 -3.21
N ASP A 80 -11.81 1.54 -2.82
CA ASP A 80 -11.05 0.28 -2.85
C ASP A 80 -10.60 -0.09 -4.28
N SER A 81 -11.37 0.24 -5.32
CA SER A 81 -10.98 -0.03 -6.71
C SER A 81 -9.69 0.68 -7.14
N GLN A 82 -9.45 1.89 -6.61
CA GLN A 82 -8.20 2.63 -6.86
C GLN A 82 -7.03 2.02 -6.11
N VAL A 83 -7.28 1.51 -4.89
CA VAL A 83 -6.26 0.80 -4.10
C VAL A 83 -5.87 -0.49 -4.81
N TYR A 84 -6.83 -1.26 -5.32
CA TYR A 84 -6.57 -2.46 -6.11
C TYR A 84 -5.72 -2.16 -7.35
N ALA A 85 -6.13 -1.20 -8.18
CA ALA A 85 -5.38 -0.83 -9.39
C ALA A 85 -3.93 -0.39 -9.09
N TRP A 86 -3.73 0.33 -7.98
CA TRP A 86 -2.40 0.74 -7.54
C TRP A 86 -1.54 -0.44 -7.05
N LEU A 87 -2.13 -1.39 -6.31
CA LEU A 87 -1.44 -2.60 -5.88
C LEU A 87 -1.10 -3.54 -7.06
N GLU A 88 -2.02 -3.67 -8.01
CA GLU A 88 -1.82 -4.45 -9.24
C GLU A 88 -0.67 -3.90 -10.09
N ALA A 89 -0.52 -2.58 -10.18
CA ALA A 89 0.63 -1.98 -10.86
C ALA A 89 1.96 -2.43 -10.23
N GLY A 90 2.01 -2.59 -8.90
CA GLY A 90 3.17 -3.11 -8.17
C GLY A 90 3.47 -4.59 -8.42
N LEU A 91 2.48 -5.39 -8.85
CA LEU A 91 2.69 -6.78 -9.27
C LEU A 91 3.32 -6.89 -10.67
N VAL A 92 3.00 -5.96 -11.57
CA VAL A 92 3.44 -5.99 -12.98
C VAL A 92 4.91 -5.59 -13.13
N GLU A 93 5.45 -4.83 -12.18
CA GLU A 93 6.86 -4.42 -12.18
C GLU A 93 7.82 -5.50 -11.64
N ASP A 94 7.35 -6.69 -11.23
CA ASP A 94 8.24 -7.81 -10.89
C ASP A 94 8.88 -8.40 -12.17
N PRO A 95 10.19 -8.22 -12.40
CA PRO A 95 10.88 -8.69 -13.59
C PRO A 95 10.88 -10.22 -13.74
N LYS A 96 10.50 -10.98 -12.70
CA LYS A 96 10.41 -12.45 -12.75
C LYS A 96 9.16 -12.97 -13.48
N ARG A 97 8.23 -12.08 -13.88
CA ARG A 97 6.99 -12.43 -14.60
C ARG A 97 7.04 -12.19 -16.12
N ARG A 98 8.16 -11.74 -16.69
CA ARG A 98 8.36 -11.57 -18.15
C ARG A 98 9.18 -12.70 -18.76
#